data_AF-A0A848ZBW5-F1
#
_entry.id   AF-A0A848ZBW5-F1
#
_cell.length_a   1.000
_cell.length_b   1.000
_cell.length_c   1.000
_cell.angle_alpha   90.00
_cell.angle_beta   90.00
_cell.angle_gamma   90.00
#
_symmetry.space_group_name_H-M   'P 1'
#
loop_
_entity.id
_entity.type
_entity.pdbx_description
1 polymer ?
#
loop_
_entity_poly.entity_id
_entity_poly.type
_entity_poly.pdbx_seq_one_letter_code
_entity_poly.pdbx_strand_id
1 'polypeptide(L)'
;MGYSEGDLEKKLLEMYPEITKFGLSLGLEFDDEKTAWVVSFEKGNHKRHAFLDKKDADSCIEGNLCIYLGVLIGQYIKDLEMEISGK
;
A
#
# COMPACT_ATOMS: atom_id res chain seq x y z
N MET A 1 10.58 -17.69 0.71
CA MET A 1 9.52 -16.66 0.59
C MET A 1 8.44 -17.25 -0.30
N GLY A 2 7.19 -17.26 0.16
CA GLY A 2 6.10 -17.98 -0.51
C GLY A 2 5.32 -17.16 -1.56
N TYR A 3 5.68 -15.89 -1.76
CA TYR A 3 5.02 -14.98 -2.68
C TYR A 3 6.05 -13.98 -3.24
N SER A 4 5.79 -13.48 -4.43
CA SER A 4 6.55 -12.44 -5.11
C SER A 4 5.98 -11.05 -4.80
N GLU A 5 6.73 -10.00 -5.15
CA GLU A 5 6.25 -8.61 -5.09
C GLU A 5 4.91 -8.42 -5.82
N GLY A 6 4.80 -8.98 -7.02
CA GLY A 6 3.57 -8.90 -7.81
C GLY A 6 2.38 -9.65 -7.19
N ASP A 7 2.62 -10.72 -6.44
CA ASP A 7 1.55 -11.42 -5.71
C ASP A 7 1.00 -10.53 -4.58
N LEU A 8 1.88 -9.84 -3.86
CA LEU A 8 1.49 -8.89 -2.82
C LEU A 8 0.79 -7.67 -3.41
N GLU A 9 1.31 -7.12 -4.51
CA GLU A 9 0.69 -5.99 -5.23
C GLU A 9 -0.74 -6.30 -5.62
N LYS A 10 -0.92 -7.43 -6.31
CA LYS A 10 -2.25 -7.86 -6.77
C LYS A 10 -3.19 -8.06 -5.59
N LYS A 11 -2.72 -8.69 -4.52
CA LYS A 11 -3.52 -8.90 -3.31
C LYS A 11 -3.97 -7.58 -2.69
N LEU A 12 -3.08 -6.60 -2.61
CA LEU A 12 -3.40 -5.27 -2.10
C LEU A 12 -4.41 -4.55 -2.98
N LEU A 13 -4.28 -4.62 -4.30
CA LEU A 13 -5.25 -4.02 -5.23
C LEU A 13 -6.63 -4.71 -5.17
N GLU A 14 -6.68 -6.02 -4.94
CA GLU A 14 -7.92 -6.77 -4.74
C GLU A 14 -8.59 -6.42 -3.40
N MET A 15 -7.80 -6.25 -2.34
CA MET A 15 -8.30 -5.91 -1.00
C MET A 15 -8.70 -4.44 -0.86
N TYR A 16 -7.98 -3.55 -1.54
CA TYR A 16 -8.13 -2.10 -1.46
C TYR A 16 -8.44 -1.50 -2.84
N PRO A 17 -9.61 -1.83 -3.43
CA PRO A 17 -9.99 -1.32 -4.74
C PRO A 17 -10.12 0.21 -4.77
N GLU A 18 -10.20 0.87 -3.61
CA GLU A 18 -10.13 2.33 -3.49
C GLU A 18 -8.85 2.92 -4.11
N ILE A 19 -7.69 2.26 -4.01
CA ILE A 19 -6.43 2.74 -4.60
C ILE A 19 -6.64 3.04 -6.08
N THR A 20 -7.14 2.06 -6.83
CA THR A 20 -7.44 2.20 -8.26
C THR A 20 -8.61 3.17 -8.51
N LYS A 21 -9.67 3.12 -7.69
CA LYS A 21 -10.83 4.03 -7.84
C LYS A 21 -10.47 5.51 -7.68
N PHE A 22 -9.53 5.82 -6.80
CA PHE A 22 -9.05 7.19 -6.58
C PHE A 22 -7.92 7.60 -7.54
N GLY A 23 -7.51 6.71 -8.45
CA GLY A 23 -6.47 6.96 -9.44
C GLY A 23 -5.05 6.99 -8.83
N LEU A 24 -4.83 6.27 -7.75
CA LEU A 24 -3.51 6.10 -7.15
C LEU A 24 -2.77 4.95 -7.85
N SER A 25 -1.48 5.15 -8.10
CA SER A 25 -0.57 4.08 -8.49
C SER A 25 0.05 3.47 -7.24
N LEU A 26 0.07 2.14 -7.18
CA LEU A 26 0.73 1.37 -6.13
C LEU A 26 2.09 0.90 -6.65
N GLY A 27 3.12 1.04 -5.82
CA GLY A 27 4.43 0.43 -6.04
C GLY A 27 4.83 -0.35 -4.79
N LEU A 28 5.56 -1.45 -4.97
CA LEU A 28 6.11 -2.24 -3.89
C LEU A 28 7.60 -2.44 -4.14
N GLU A 29 8.41 -2.28 -3.10
CA GLU A 29 9.84 -2.57 -3.16
C GLU A 29 10.23 -3.28 -1.86
N PHE A 30 10.97 -4.38 -1.94
CA PHE A 30 11.48 -5.01 -0.73
C PHE A 30 12.78 -4.34 -0.28
N ASP A 31 12.79 -3.80 0.94
CA ASP A 31 13.96 -3.25 1.59
C ASP A 31 14.64 -4.36 2.41
N ASP A 32 15.70 -4.95 1.86
CA ASP A 32 16.49 -6.00 2.50
C ASP A 32 17.16 -5.53 3.80
N GLU A 33 17.52 -4.24 3.91
CA GLU A 33 18.15 -3.69 5.11
C GLU A 33 17.16 -3.64 6.29
N LYS A 34 15.91 -3.26 6.01
CA LYS A 34 14.83 -3.21 7.00
C LYS A 34 14.04 -4.51 7.12
N THR A 35 14.25 -5.45 6.20
CA THR A 35 13.44 -6.67 6.09
C THR A 35 11.94 -6.35 6.01
N ALA A 36 11.60 -5.33 5.22
CA ALA A 36 10.25 -4.79 5.12
C ALA A 36 9.91 -4.43 3.68
N TRP A 37 8.64 -4.49 3.33
CA TRP A 37 8.12 -4.00 2.05
C TRP A 37 7.84 -2.51 2.15
N VAL A 38 8.43 -1.73 1.24
CA VAL A 38 8.12 -0.33 1.02
C VAL A 38 6.95 -0.25 0.07
N VAL A 39 5.81 0.20 0.57
CA VAL A 39 4.58 0.42 -0.21
C VAL A 39 4.51 1.88 -0.61
N SER A 40 4.53 2.16 -1.90
CA SER A 40 4.54 3.50 -2.47
C SER A 40 3.18 3.81 -3.12
N PHE A 41 2.61 4.96 -2.80
CA PHE A 41 1.36 5.47 -3.37
C PHE A 41 1.63 6.77 -4.13
N GLU A 42 1.24 6.84 -5.40
CA GLU A 42 1.45 8.02 -6.23
C GLU A 42 0.14 8.52 -6.87
N LYS A 43 -0.11 9.83 -6.80
CA LYS A 43 -1.21 10.50 -7.51
C LYS A 43 -0.76 11.86 -8.02
N GLY A 44 -0.48 11.93 -9.32
CA GLY A 44 0.08 13.12 -9.95
C GLY A 44 1.46 13.45 -9.39
N ASN A 45 1.60 14.62 -8.76
CA ASN A 45 2.86 15.06 -8.14
C ASN A 45 3.00 14.65 -6.67
N HIS A 46 1.99 14.01 -6.08
CA HIS A 46 2.02 13.59 -4.68
C HIS A 46 2.47 12.14 -4.60
N LYS A 47 3.44 11.89 -3.71
CA LYS A 47 3.96 10.55 -3.41
C LYS A 47 3.98 10.35 -1.90
N ARG A 48 3.55 9.17 -1.45
CA ARG A 48 3.62 8.72 -0.06
C ARG A 48 4.19 7.31 -0.03
N HIS A 49 4.94 7.00 1.03
CA HIS A 49 5.50 5.68 1.25
C HIS A 49 5.10 5.18 2.64
N ALA A 50 4.86 3.88 2.75
CA ALA A 50 4.60 3.17 3.98
C ALA A 50 5.54 1.97 4.09
N PHE A 51 5.87 1.58 5.32
CA PHE A 51 6.62 0.37 5.56
C PHE A 51 5.67 -0.72 6.05
N LEU A 52 5.76 -1.87 5.42
CA LEU A 52 5.02 -3.07 5.75
C LEU A 52 6.01 -4.16 6.12
N ASP A 53 6.17 -4.42 7.41
CA ASP A 53 7.09 -5.45 7.87
C ASP A 53 6.67 -6.81 7.31
N LYS A 54 7.65 -7.69 7.09
CA LYS A 54 7.42 -9.00 6.47
C LYS A 54 6.31 -9.82 7.15
N LYS A 55 6.18 -9.74 8.48
CA LYS A 55 5.14 -10.44 9.25
C LYS A 55 3.73 -9.96 8.88
N ASP A 56 3.57 -8.66 8.65
CA ASP A 56 2.30 -8.08 8.25
C ASP A 56 2.01 -8.42 6.79
N ALA A 57 3.02 -8.38 5.92
CA ALA A 57 2.90 -8.84 4.53
C ALA A 57 2.48 -10.31 4.43
N ASP A 58 3.09 -11.20 5.22
CA ASP A 58 2.71 -12.61 5.31
C ASP A 58 1.23 -12.76 5.73
N SER A 59 0.79 -11.97 6.72
CA SER A 59 -0.61 -11.95 7.19
C SER A 59 -1.60 -11.43 6.14
N CYS A 60 -1.18 -10.49 5.28
CA CYS A 60 -1.98 -9.98 4.17
C CYS A 60 -2.16 -11.05 3.08
N ILE A 61 -1.12 -11.82 2.78
CA ILE A 61 -1.16 -12.91 1.79
C ILE A 61 -2.04 -14.06 2.26
N GLU A 62 -1.96 -14.43 3.53
CA GLU A 62 -2.81 -15.49 4.13
C GLU A 62 -4.30 -15.08 4.22
N GLY A 63 -4.64 -13.83 3.87
CA GLY A 63 -6.03 -13.35 3.78
C GLY A 63 -6.69 -13.09 5.13
N ASN A 64 -5.92 -13.08 6.21
CA ASN A 64 -6.47 -12.93 7.55
C ASN A 64 -6.77 -11.46 7.88
N LEU A 65 -5.76 -10.60 8.04
CA LEU A 65 -5.98 -9.22 8.50
C LEU A 65 -4.84 -8.31 8.01
N CYS A 66 -5.09 -7.54 6.96
CA CYS A 66 -4.22 -6.42 6.56
C CYS A 66 -4.71 -5.10 7.20
N ILE A 67 -5.40 -5.16 8.35
CA ILE A 67 -6.12 -4.02 8.96
C ILE A 67 -5.25 -2.79 9.11
N TYR A 68 -4.00 -2.97 9.57
CA TYR A 68 -3.10 -1.85 9.81
C TYR A 68 -2.80 -1.08 8.52
N LEU A 69 -2.57 -1.81 7.42
CA LEU A 69 -2.32 -1.21 6.12
C LEU A 69 -3.58 -0.59 5.53
N GLY A 70 -4.76 -1.19 5.71
CA GLY A 70 -6.02 -0.62 5.23
C GLY A 70 -6.38 0.72 5.85
N VAL A 71 -6.15 0.86 7.16
CA VAL A 71 -6.32 2.15 7.85
C VAL A 71 -5.33 3.19 7.32
N LEU A 72 -4.08 2.80 7.12
CA LEU A 72 -3.05 3.69 6.53
C LEU A 72 -3.41 4.11 5.10
N ILE A 73 -3.84 3.18 4.25
CA ILE A 73 -4.29 3.47 2.87
C ILE A 73 -5.45 4.46 2.88
N GLY A 74 -6.48 4.22 3.69
CA GLY A 74 -7.62 5.12 3.80
C GLY A 74 -7.23 6.51 4.29
N GLN A 75 -6.33 6.58 5.29
CA GLN A 75 -5.79 7.84 5.79
C GLN A 75 -4.99 8.57 4.69
N TYR A 76 -4.13 7.87 3.96
CA TYR A 76 -3.35 8.45 2.87
C TYR A 76 -4.21 8.95 1.73
N ILE A 77 -5.21 8.19 1.31
CA ILE A 77 -6.17 8.63 0.29
C ILE A 77 -6.79 9.95 0.74
N LYS A 78 -7.31 9.98 1.97
CA LYS A 78 -7.95 11.17 2.51
C LYS A 78 -6.99 12.37 2.60
N ASP A 79 -5.77 12.15 3.08
CA ASP A 79 -4.76 13.21 3.21
C ASP A 79 -4.35 13.74 1.83
N LEU A 80 -4.14 12.86 0.85
CA LEU A 80 -3.84 13.22 -0.53
C LEU A 80 -5.00 13.97 -1.19
N GLU A 81 -6.24 13.55 -0.97
CA GLU A 81 -7.41 14.26 -1.46
C GLU A 81 -7.55 15.65 -0.83
N MET A 82 -7.27 15.79 0.47
CA MET A 82 -7.26 17.11 1.13
C MET A 82 -6.14 18.01 0.58
N GLU A 83 -4.95 17.48 0.36
CA GLU A 83 -3.82 18.22 -0.24
C GLU A 83 -4.15 18.69 -1.68
N ILE A 84 -4.85 17.87 -2.46
CA ILE A 84 -5.24 18.19 -3.85
C ILE A 84 -6.44 19.15 -3.89
N SER A 85 -7.45 18.95 -3.03
CA SER A 85 -8.69 19.75 -3.01
C SER A 85 -8.57 21.07 -2.26
N GLY A 86 -7.48 21.29 -1.51
CA GLY A 86 -7.21 22.55 -0.79
C GLY A 86 -6.69 23.69 -1.66
N LYS A 87 -6.81 23.60 -2.99
CA LYS A 87 -6.47 24.66 -3.95
C LYS A 87 -7.72 25.30 -4.56
#